data_AF-A0A516R9U6-F1
#
_entry.id   AF-A0A516R9U6-F1
#
_cell.length_a   1.000
_cell.length_b   1.000
_cell.length_c   1.000
_cell.angle_alpha   90.00
_cell.angle_beta   90.00
_cell.angle_gamma   90.00
#
_symmetry.space_group_name_H-M   'P 1'
#
loop_
_entity.id
_entity.type
_entity.pdbx_description
1 polymer ?
#
loop_
_entity_poly.entity_id
_entity_poly.type
_entity_poly.pdbx_seq_one_letter_code
_entity_poly.pdbx_strand_id
1 'polypeptide(L)'
;MREILGRRRRLLSWRIGRKSDQSPSLIGAALTFATAWGWPVLPGVGIEGQSRQLLDGIAGLEGRSGLAGPGERQGDTRGKSGRRSGKRGAKRGSRAAQQSTADERPELPLTSRDAARGGRVRCACPDPECVVPGAHPLDPGLLAATTDERMVRWWWTNRPGAPVLLATGGRAPCAVSLPAAAGARALAALELAGVRLGPVVATPARYFVLVAPYSMERLGELLYAKDRVPGSLRFHGDGGYLPLPPSETGQGQARWERGPLPGSAAPWVPDVEVVVDAVVDALTHTGVSAPEF
;
A
#
# COMPACT_ATOMS: atom_id res chain seq x y z
N MET A 1 -42.27 -34.69 25.72
CA MET A 1 -40.87 -35.13 25.51
C MET A 1 -40.57 -35.05 24.02
N ARG A 2 -39.84 -34.00 23.61
CA ARG A 2 -39.11 -33.77 22.34
C ARG A 2 -39.83 -34.02 21.00
N GLU A 3 -40.42 -32.95 20.45
CA GLU A 3 -40.69 -32.78 19.03
C GLU A 3 -39.38 -32.42 18.28
N ILE A 4 -39.07 -33.15 17.20
CA ILE A 4 -38.01 -32.82 16.23
C ILE A 4 -38.71 -32.45 14.92
N LEU A 5 -38.96 -31.16 14.72
CA LEU A 5 -39.37 -30.65 13.41
C LEU A 5 -38.13 -30.36 12.56
N GLY A 6 -37.85 -31.30 11.64
CA GLY A 6 -36.89 -31.14 10.57
C GLY A 6 -37.26 -29.96 9.67
N ARG A 7 -36.50 -28.87 9.76
CA ARG A 7 -36.62 -27.73 8.84
C ARG A 7 -35.77 -28.00 7.61
N ARG A 8 -36.46 -28.27 6.50
CA ARG A 8 -35.92 -28.42 5.15
C ARG A 8 -34.93 -27.30 4.83
N ARG A 9 -33.70 -27.70 4.45
CA ARG A 9 -32.70 -26.82 3.82
C ARG A 9 -33.27 -26.35 2.49
N ARG A 10 -33.63 -25.07 2.39
CA ARG A 10 -33.75 -24.40 1.10
C ARG A 10 -32.33 -24.10 0.62
N LEU A 11 -31.86 -24.95 -0.29
CA LEU A 11 -30.80 -24.62 -1.23
C LEU A 11 -31.30 -23.45 -2.07
N LEU A 12 -30.88 -22.23 -1.70
CA LEU A 12 -30.94 -21.08 -2.58
C LEU A 12 -29.53 -20.83 -3.07
N SER A 13 -29.27 -21.41 -4.25
CA SER A 13 -28.18 -21.08 -5.16
C SER A 13 -28.02 -19.56 -5.25
N TRP A 14 -26.94 -19.04 -4.69
CA TRP A 14 -26.50 -17.66 -4.90
C TRP A 14 -25.83 -17.56 -6.27
N ARG A 15 -26.66 -17.65 -7.31
CA ARG A 15 -26.33 -17.37 -8.70
C ARG A 15 -26.55 -15.86 -8.92
N ILE A 16 -25.47 -15.16 -9.27
CA ILE A 16 -25.39 -13.89 -10.03
C ILE A 16 -26.31 -12.76 -9.53
N GLY A 17 -25.73 -11.80 -8.80
CA GLY A 17 -26.30 -10.46 -8.60
C GLY A 17 -26.43 -10.00 -7.15
N ARG A 18 -25.33 -9.51 -6.55
CA ARG A 18 -25.44 -8.55 -5.43
C ARG A 18 -24.66 -7.29 -5.79
N LYS A 19 -25.37 -6.18 -5.73
CA LYS A 19 -24.92 -4.80 -5.95
C LYS A 19 -23.49 -4.56 -5.45
N SER A 20 -22.60 -4.27 -6.39
CA SER A 20 -21.36 -3.54 -6.18
C SER A 20 -21.69 -2.07 -5.96
N ASP A 21 -21.66 -1.53 -4.73
CA ASP A 21 -21.64 -0.06 -4.60
C ASP A 21 -21.17 0.58 -3.27
N GLN A 22 -20.52 -0.13 -2.34
CA GLN A 22 -19.83 0.56 -1.25
C GLN A 22 -18.55 -0.19 -0.90
N SER A 23 -17.46 0.13 -1.60
CA SER A 23 -16.14 -0.10 -1.02
C SER A 23 -16.13 0.60 0.35
N PRO A 24 -15.83 -0.10 1.45
CA PRO A 24 -15.87 0.51 2.78
C PRO A 24 -14.99 1.75 2.78
N SER A 25 -15.54 2.87 3.24
CA SER A 25 -14.77 4.10 3.43
C SER A 25 -13.59 3.81 4.37
N LEU A 26 -12.48 4.53 4.20
CA LEU A 26 -11.28 4.33 5.03
C LEU A 26 -11.60 4.42 6.52
N ILE A 27 -12.49 5.35 6.91
CA ILE A 27 -13.00 5.45 8.28
C ILE A 27 -13.76 4.18 8.73
N GLY A 28 -14.60 3.59 7.88
CA GLY A 28 -15.32 2.36 8.21
C GLY A 28 -14.40 1.16 8.37
N ALA A 29 -13.38 1.06 7.51
CA ALA A 29 -12.34 0.05 7.63
C ALA A 29 -11.52 0.23 8.92
N ALA A 30 -11.03 1.44 9.18
CA ALA A 30 -10.28 1.77 10.40
C ALA A 30 -11.08 1.47 11.68
N LEU A 31 -12.37 1.83 11.69
CA LEU A 31 -13.26 1.49 12.80
C LEU A 31 -13.41 -0.01 12.99
N THR A 32 -13.58 -0.77 11.90
CA THR A 32 -13.66 -2.23 11.99
C THR A 32 -12.39 -2.82 12.61
N PHE A 33 -11.21 -2.37 12.17
CA PHE A 33 -9.94 -2.85 12.71
C PHE A 33 -9.77 -2.49 14.19
N ALA A 34 -10.05 -1.24 14.53
CA ALA A 34 -9.88 -0.72 15.88
C ALA A 34 -10.86 -1.34 16.89
N THR A 35 -12.15 -1.34 16.56
CA THR A 35 -13.21 -1.61 17.55
C THR A 35 -13.72 -3.03 17.48
N ALA A 36 -13.88 -3.60 16.27
CA ALA A 36 -14.33 -4.97 16.15
C ALA A 36 -13.17 -5.93 16.46
N TRP A 37 -12.02 -5.72 15.83
CA TRP A 37 -10.88 -6.65 15.93
C TRP A 37 -9.88 -6.30 17.03
N GLY A 38 -10.00 -5.12 17.64
CA GLY A 38 -9.11 -4.69 18.73
C GLY A 38 -7.67 -4.42 18.26
N TRP A 39 -7.47 -4.13 16.98
CA TRP A 39 -6.16 -3.87 16.42
C TRP A 39 -5.80 -2.39 16.54
N PRO A 40 -4.67 -2.02 17.17
CA PRO A 40 -4.25 -0.63 17.26
C PRO A 40 -3.91 -0.07 15.87
N VAL A 41 -4.68 0.93 15.45
CA VAL A 41 -4.49 1.59 14.15
C VAL A 41 -4.11 3.05 14.33
N LEU A 42 -3.53 3.62 13.28
CA LEU A 42 -3.16 5.03 13.18
C LEU A 42 -3.14 5.48 11.72
N PRO A 43 -3.33 6.78 11.47
CA PRO A 43 -3.19 7.33 10.12
C PRO A 43 -1.72 7.35 9.70
N GLY A 44 -1.45 6.87 8.48
CA GLY A 44 -0.19 7.09 7.78
C GLY A 44 -0.11 8.49 7.18
N VAL A 45 1.10 8.90 6.82
CA VAL A 45 1.33 10.22 6.21
C VAL A 45 0.65 10.40 4.85
N GLY A 46 0.43 9.32 4.10
CA GLY A 46 -0.15 9.39 2.76
C GLY A 46 0.76 10.02 1.70
N ILE A 47 0.24 10.12 0.48
CA ILE A 47 0.96 10.71 -0.67
C ILE A 47 0.49 12.15 -0.90
N GLU A 48 1.34 12.99 -1.49
CA GLU A 48 1.12 14.45 -1.57
C GLU A 48 -0.23 14.82 -2.24
N GLY A 49 -0.71 14.01 -3.19
CA GLY A 49 -2.01 14.18 -3.85
C GLY A 49 -3.24 13.89 -2.97
N GLN A 50 -3.10 13.04 -1.95
CA GLN A 50 -4.17 12.77 -0.97
C GLN A 50 -4.26 13.87 0.10
N SER A 51 -3.14 14.54 0.38
CA SER A 51 -3.07 15.62 1.38
C SER A 51 -3.67 16.95 0.88
N ARG A 52 -3.58 17.26 -0.43
CA ARG A 52 -4.14 18.49 -1.01
C ARG A 52 -5.68 18.53 -0.98
N GLN A 53 -6.35 17.39 -1.14
CA GLN A 53 -7.82 17.30 -1.02
C GLN A 53 -8.34 17.75 0.36
N LEU A 54 -7.49 17.74 1.39
CA LEU A 54 -7.83 18.18 2.73
C LEU A 54 -7.79 19.71 2.90
N LEU A 55 -6.80 20.38 2.30
CA LEU A 55 -6.69 21.84 2.38
C LEU A 55 -7.77 22.53 1.53
N ASP A 56 -8.10 21.97 0.36
CA ASP A 56 -9.18 22.49 -0.49
C ASP A 56 -10.56 22.32 0.15
N GLY A 57 -10.77 21.25 0.95
CA GLY A 57 -12.00 21.00 1.69
C GLY A 57 -12.24 21.96 2.87
N ILE A 58 -11.16 22.43 3.51
CA ILE A 58 -11.24 23.45 4.58
C ILE A 58 -11.44 24.84 3.98
N ALA A 59 -10.73 25.18 2.90
CA ALA A 59 -10.91 26.45 2.17
C ALA A 59 -12.31 26.58 1.53
N GLY A 60 -12.95 25.46 1.17
CA GLY A 60 -14.31 25.44 0.62
C GLY A 60 -15.43 25.80 1.62
N LEU A 61 -15.16 25.80 2.93
CA LEU A 61 -16.11 26.22 3.97
C LEU A 61 -16.02 27.73 4.28
N GLU A 62 -14.89 28.37 4.01
CA GLU A 62 -14.69 29.82 4.20
C GLU A 62 -15.20 30.67 3.01
N GLY A 63 -15.53 30.04 1.88
CA GLY A 63 -15.99 30.73 0.66
C GLY A 63 -17.49 31.06 0.57
N ARG A 64 -18.32 30.75 1.59
CA ARG A 64 -19.77 30.99 1.55
C ARG A 64 -20.23 32.10 2.50
N SER A 65 -19.51 33.21 2.53
CA SER A 65 -20.02 34.48 3.05
C SER A 65 -19.37 35.66 2.32
N GLY A 66 -20.09 36.22 1.34
CA GLY A 66 -19.61 37.39 0.59
C GLY A 66 -20.62 37.82 -0.45
N LEU A 67 -21.39 38.85 -0.10
CA LEU A 67 -22.47 39.45 -0.86
C LEU A 67 -21.98 40.09 -2.17
N ALA A 68 -22.86 40.05 -3.18
CA ALA A 68 -22.70 40.70 -4.47
C ALA A 68 -22.80 42.24 -4.37
N GLY A 69 -22.01 42.95 -5.21
CA GLY A 69 -22.19 44.36 -5.54
C GLY A 69 -21.09 44.86 -6.50
N PRO A 70 -21.38 45.77 -7.46
CA PRO A 70 -20.86 45.63 -8.83
C PRO A 70 -19.87 46.71 -9.30
N GLY A 71 -19.05 46.30 -10.28
CA GLY A 71 -18.66 47.01 -11.51
C GLY A 71 -17.95 48.38 -11.47
N GLU A 72 -16.77 48.48 -12.09
CA GLU A 72 -16.47 49.58 -13.02
C GLU A 72 -15.31 49.27 -13.98
N ARG A 73 -15.38 49.86 -15.18
CA ARG A 73 -14.45 49.70 -16.31
C ARG A 73 -13.38 50.80 -16.31
N GLN A 74 -12.34 50.53 -17.10
CA GLN A 74 -11.60 51.46 -17.98
C GLN A 74 -10.26 52.02 -17.46
N GLY A 75 -9.25 51.99 -18.34
CA GLY A 75 -8.00 52.74 -18.16
C GLY A 75 -6.79 52.18 -18.90
N ASP A 76 -6.66 52.54 -20.18
CA ASP A 76 -5.49 52.36 -21.05
C ASP A 76 -4.26 53.16 -20.53
N THR A 77 -3.03 52.72 -20.79
CA THR A 77 -1.94 53.60 -21.31
C THR A 77 -0.59 52.89 -21.53
N ARG A 78 0.04 53.37 -22.61
CA ARG A 78 1.33 53.06 -23.24
C ARG A 78 2.59 53.25 -22.37
N GLY A 79 3.65 52.53 -22.73
CA GLY A 79 5.04 52.88 -22.37
C GLY A 79 6.13 52.08 -23.12
N LYS A 80 6.72 52.70 -24.16
CA LYS A 80 8.03 52.41 -24.83
C LYS A 80 9.18 52.35 -23.80
N SER A 81 10.39 51.82 -23.99
CA SER A 81 11.24 51.36 -25.12
C SER A 81 12.53 50.76 -24.54
N GLY A 82 13.31 50.00 -25.33
CA GLY A 82 14.73 49.76 -25.01
C GLY A 82 15.44 48.80 -25.97
N ARG A 83 16.21 49.34 -26.92
CA ARG A 83 17.04 48.63 -27.92
C ARG A 83 18.43 48.24 -27.38
N ARG A 84 19.01 47.16 -27.90
CA ARG A 84 20.37 47.03 -28.55
C ARG A 84 20.68 45.53 -28.74
N SER A 85 20.80 44.97 -29.95
CA SER A 85 21.82 45.10 -31.03
C SER A 85 23.05 44.20 -30.87
N GLY A 86 23.22 43.28 -31.84
CA GLY A 86 24.50 42.71 -32.29
C GLY A 86 24.57 41.18 -32.18
N LYS A 87 25.08 40.39 -33.13
CA LYS A 87 25.52 40.56 -34.54
C LYS A 87 26.04 39.16 -35.00
N ARG A 88 25.75 38.77 -36.26
CA ARG A 88 26.48 37.80 -37.13
C ARG A 88 26.40 36.31 -36.70
N GLY A 89 26.41 35.31 -37.58
CA GLY A 89 26.63 35.22 -39.02
C GLY A 89 26.35 33.78 -39.52
N ALA A 90 26.21 33.63 -40.84
CA ALA A 90 25.76 32.44 -41.56
C ALA A 90 26.85 31.35 -41.75
N LYS A 91 26.45 30.10 -42.03
CA LYS A 91 26.55 29.46 -43.37
C LYS A 91 26.26 27.95 -43.34
N ARG A 92 25.72 27.50 -44.49
CA ARG A 92 25.38 26.14 -44.92
C ARG A 92 26.61 25.39 -45.47
N GLY A 93 26.44 24.07 -45.57
CA GLY A 93 27.15 23.15 -46.48
C GLY A 93 28.08 22.17 -45.76
N SER A 94 28.31 20.92 -46.14
CA SER A 94 27.65 19.88 -46.95
C SER A 94 28.72 18.78 -47.14
N ARG A 95 28.31 17.49 -47.18
CA ARG A 95 29.05 16.35 -47.79
C ARG A 95 30.33 15.89 -47.03
N ALA A 96 30.76 14.63 -46.99
CA ALA A 96 30.35 13.37 -47.62
C ALA A 96 31.00 12.17 -46.89
N ALA A 97 30.38 10.99 -47.08
CA ALA A 97 30.97 9.64 -47.24
C ALA A 97 31.77 9.02 -46.06
N GLN A 98 31.49 7.80 -45.60
CA GLN A 98 31.58 6.55 -46.40
C GLN A 98 30.80 5.39 -45.77
N GLN A 99 30.38 4.47 -46.65
CA GLN A 99 29.68 3.21 -46.41
C GLN A 99 30.58 2.08 -45.90
N SER A 100 29.97 1.09 -45.22
CA SER A 100 30.05 -0.37 -45.48
C SER A 100 29.56 -1.12 -44.23
N THR A 101 28.36 -1.70 -44.22
CA THR A 101 27.98 -3.07 -44.63
C THR A 101 28.71 -4.18 -43.86
N ALA A 102 28.02 -4.79 -42.88
CA ALA A 102 27.75 -6.23 -42.89
C ALA A 102 26.90 -6.65 -41.69
N ASP A 103 25.85 -7.40 -42.03
CA ASP A 103 25.25 -8.52 -41.31
C ASP A 103 24.14 -8.27 -40.28
N GLU A 104 23.08 -9.03 -40.50
CA GLU A 104 21.72 -8.84 -40.05
C GLU A 104 21.39 -9.91 -39.00
N ARG A 105 21.20 -9.49 -37.74
CA ARG A 105 20.30 -10.15 -36.78
C ARG A 105 19.61 -9.04 -35.97
N PRO A 106 18.28 -8.95 -35.92
CA PRO A 106 17.63 -7.90 -35.14
C PRO A 106 17.69 -8.28 -33.65
N GLU A 107 18.78 -7.90 -32.97
CA GLU A 107 18.72 -7.69 -31.54
C GLU A 107 17.78 -6.51 -31.30
N LEU A 108 16.55 -6.81 -30.88
CA LEU A 108 15.65 -5.79 -30.35
C LEU A 108 16.32 -5.20 -29.11
N PRO A 109 16.76 -3.93 -29.11
CA PRO A 109 17.16 -3.31 -27.86
C PRO A 109 15.88 -3.15 -27.06
N LEU A 110 15.74 -3.95 -26.00
CA LEU A 110 14.83 -3.67 -24.90
C LEU A 110 15.34 -2.39 -24.22
N THR A 111 15.13 -1.25 -24.88
CA THR A 111 15.31 0.03 -24.24
C THR A 111 14.27 0.10 -23.14
N SER A 112 14.76 0.02 -21.91
CA SER A 112 14.11 0.31 -20.64
C SER A 112 13.58 1.75 -20.53
N ARG A 113 13.13 2.34 -21.64
CA ARG A 113 12.62 3.70 -21.76
C ARG A 113 11.09 3.81 -21.62
N ASP A 114 10.37 2.69 -21.58
CA ASP A 114 8.91 2.70 -21.39
C ASP A 114 8.44 2.38 -19.95
N ALA A 115 9.36 2.07 -19.02
CA ALA A 115 9.07 1.98 -17.58
C ALA A 115 9.20 3.34 -16.84
N ALA A 116 9.65 4.39 -17.53
CA ALA A 116 9.93 5.71 -16.97
C ALA A 116 8.80 6.74 -17.20
N ARG A 117 7.53 6.28 -17.23
CA ARG A 117 6.33 7.15 -17.26
C ARG A 117 5.52 7.15 -15.96
N GLY A 118 6.08 6.65 -14.87
CA GLY A 118 5.55 6.88 -13.52
C GLY A 118 6.34 8.00 -12.85
N GLY A 119 5.77 9.20 -12.71
CA GLY A 119 6.35 10.21 -11.82
C GLY A 119 6.52 9.61 -10.42
N ARG A 120 7.69 9.79 -9.79
CA ARG A 120 7.94 9.28 -8.43
C ARG A 120 6.81 9.75 -7.53
N VAL A 121 6.07 8.80 -6.94
CA VAL A 121 4.99 9.12 -6.01
C VAL A 121 5.62 9.84 -4.81
N ARG A 122 5.28 11.11 -4.63
CA ARG A 122 5.83 11.93 -3.54
C ARG A 122 5.09 11.64 -2.24
N CYS A 123 5.86 11.37 -1.20
CA CYS A 123 5.34 11.29 0.16
C CYS A 123 4.82 12.67 0.60
N ALA A 124 3.80 12.70 1.45
CA ALA A 124 3.35 13.95 2.08
C ALA A 124 4.24 14.39 3.26
N CYS A 125 5.24 13.59 3.65
CA CYS A 125 6.21 13.95 4.68
C CYS A 125 7.24 14.99 4.16
N PRO A 126 7.92 15.73 5.05
CA PRO A 126 8.93 16.71 4.63
C PRO A 126 10.21 16.10 4.05
N ASP A 127 10.41 14.78 4.16
CA ASP A 127 11.58 14.09 3.60
C ASP A 127 11.46 13.92 2.07
N PRO A 128 12.31 14.59 1.26
CA PRO A 128 12.29 14.47 -0.20
C PRO A 128 12.75 13.11 -0.71
N GLU A 129 13.52 12.35 0.09
CA GLU A 129 14.06 11.03 -0.26
C GLU A 129 13.40 9.91 0.55
N CYS A 130 12.15 10.13 0.98
CA CYS A 130 11.38 9.16 1.74
C CYS A 130 11.38 7.77 1.09
N VAL A 131 11.93 6.78 1.79
CA VAL A 131 12.08 5.40 1.30
C VAL A 131 10.78 4.59 1.33
N VAL A 132 9.75 5.06 2.05
CA VAL A 132 8.44 4.41 2.19
C VAL A 132 7.29 5.40 1.94
N PRO A 133 7.15 5.96 0.71
CA PRO A 133 6.23 7.05 0.46
C PRO A 133 4.79 6.71 0.84
N GLY A 134 4.19 7.51 1.71
CA GLY A 134 2.80 7.34 2.16
C GLY A 134 2.53 6.16 3.09
N ALA A 135 3.51 5.27 3.32
CA ALA A 135 3.28 4.01 4.01
C ALA A 135 3.76 3.99 5.47
N HIS A 136 4.22 5.12 6.02
CA HIS A 136 4.73 5.21 7.38
C HIS A 136 3.83 6.05 8.31
N PRO A 137 3.89 5.79 9.64
CA PRO A 137 3.16 6.57 10.65
C PRO A 137 3.47 8.07 10.58
N LEU A 138 2.47 8.87 10.95
CA LEU A 138 2.65 10.28 11.26
C LEU A 138 3.05 10.46 12.74
N ASP A 139 3.92 11.43 13.04
CA ASP A 139 4.33 11.79 14.41
C ASP A 139 3.11 12.03 15.34
N PRO A 140 3.04 11.44 16.56
CA PRO A 140 4.09 10.76 17.34
C PRO A 140 4.35 9.27 16.99
N GLY A 141 4.05 8.86 15.76
CA GLY A 141 4.35 7.54 15.25
C GLY A 141 3.48 6.46 15.90
N LEU A 142 4.08 5.29 16.18
CA LEU A 142 3.34 4.15 16.74
C LEU A 142 2.77 4.40 18.13
N LEU A 143 3.29 5.36 18.88
CA LEU A 143 2.74 5.75 20.19
C LEU A 143 1.31 6.31 20.07
N ALA A 144 0.94 6.79 18.89
CA ALA A 144 -0.42 7.24 18.62
C ALA A 144 -1.40 6.09 18.39
N ALA A 145 -0.94 4.86 18.10
CA ALA A 145 -1.80 3.76 17.69
C ALA A 145 -2.88 3.44 18.74
N THR A 146 -4.12 3.34 18.29
CA THR A 146 -5.28 3.25 19.20
C THR A 146 -6.33 2.27 18.73
N THR A 147 -7.12 1.79 19.69
CA THR A 147 -8.37 1.06 19.46
C THR A 147 -9.60 1.90 19.86
N ASP A 148 -9.39 3.13 20.35
CA ASP A 148 -10.46 4.02 20.78
C ASP A 148 -11.25 4.55 19.58
N GLU A 149 -12.56 4.28 19.57
CA GLU A 149 -13.46 4.68 18.50
C GLU A 149 -13.47 6.20 18.25
N ARG A 150 -13.45 7.01 19.31
CA ARG A 150 -13.55 8.47 19.18
C ARG A 150 -12.30 9.02 18.51
N MET A 151 -11.13 8.52 18.91
CA MET A 151 -9.86 8.90 18.32
C MET A 151 -9.76 8.50 16.84
N VAL A 152 -10.20 7.27 16.51
CA VAL A 152 -10.25 6.80 15.11
C VAL A 152 -11.19 7.66 14.27
N ARG A 153 -12.41 7.95 14.74
CA ARG A 153 -13.32 8.85 14.02
C ARG A 153 -12.70 10.22 13.80
N TRP A 154 -12.11 10.80 14.85
CA TRP A 154 -11.47 12.10 14.76
C TRP A 154 -10.37 12.13 13.69
N TRP A 155 -9.46 11.15 13.66
CA TRP A 155 -8.39 11.14 12.65
C TRP A 155 -8.92 11.10 11.23
N TRP A 156 -9.84 10.20 10.90
CA TRP A 156 -10.31 10.03 9.52
C TRP A 156 -11.38 11.05 9.11
N THR A 157 -12.05 11.72 10.05
CA THR A 157 -12.80 12.93 9.74
C THR A 157 -11.87 14.07 9.34
N ASN A 158 -10.75 14.23 10.06
CA ASN A 158 -9.76 15.27 9.76
C ASN A 158 -8.79 14.91 8.64
N ARG A 159 -8.70 13.64 8.24
CA ARG A 159 -7.83 13.16 7.15
C ARG A 159 -8.47 11.99 6.41
N PRO A 160 -9.52 12.23 5.60
CA PRO A 160 -10.29 11.14 4.97
C PRO A 160 -9.48 10.23 4.05
N GLY A 161 -8.42 10.76 3.42
CA GLY A 161 -7.53 10.02 2.53
C GLY A 161 -6.30 9.40 3.20
N ALA A 162 -6.13 9.53 4.52
CA ALA A 162 -4.97 8.97 5.20
C ALA A 162 -4.98 7.43 5.16
N PRO A 163 -3.87 6.78 4.78
CA PRO A 163 -3.73 5.34 4.88
C PRO A 163 -3.96 4.84 6.30
N VAL A 164 -4.67 3.72 6.45
CA VAL A 164 -4.82 3.00 7.71
C VAL A 164 -3.59 2.12 7.91
N LEU A 165 -2.84 2.38 8.96
CA LEU A 165 -1.72 1.53 9.38
C LEU A 165 -2.13 0.72 10.60
N LEU A 166 -1.65 -0.53 10.65
CA LEU A 166 -1.66 -1.38 11.84
C LEU A 166 -0.33 -1.20 12.58
N ALA A 167 -0.36 -0.93 13.88
CA ALA A 167 0.81 -1.15 14.74
C ALA A 167 0.86 -2.63 15.13
N THR A 168 1.94 -3.33 14.76
CA THR A 168 2.08 -4.77 15.00
C THR A 168 2.60 -5.08 16.39
N GLY A 169 2.31 -6.29 16.88
CA GLY A 169 2.76 -6.75 18.20
C GLY A 169 1.82 -6.38 19.35
N GLY A 170 2.26 -6.68 20.57
CA GLY A 170 1.42 -6.59 21.77
C GLY A 170 0.15 -7.43 21.65
N ARG A 171 -1.01 -6.77 21.54
CA ARG A 171 -2.32 -7.42 21.34
C ARG A 171 -2.76 -7.53 19.88
N ALA A 172 -2.04 -6.89 18.96
CA ALA A 172 -2.30 -6.96 17.53
C ALA A 172 -1.46 -8.06 16.86
N PRO A 173 -1.92 -8.60 15.71
CA PRO A 173 -1.12 -9.56 14.97
C PRO A 173 0.21 -8.96 14.53
N CYS A 174 1.21 -9.83 14.45
CA CYS A 174 2.46 -9.54 13.76
C CYS A 174 2.32 -9.90 12.27
N ALA A 175 3.36 -9.67 11.48
CA ALA A 175 3.37 -10.13 10.10
C ALA A 175 4.73 -10.64 9.64
N VAL A 176 4.69 -11.59 8.71
CA VAL A 176 5.84 -11.99 7.90
C VAL A 176 5.59 -11.51 6.49
N SER A 177 6.54 -10.77 5.90
CA SER A 177 6.37 -10.19 4.57
C SER A 177 7.44 -10.57 3.57
N LEU A 178 7.01 -10.70 2.32
CA LEU A 178 7.79 -11.15 1.17
C LEU A 178 7.58 -10.20 -0.01
N PRO A 179 8.53 -10.07 -0.94
CA PRO A 179 8.28 -9.43 -2.23
C PRO A 179 7.08 -10.08 -2.95
N ALA A 180 6.26 -9.30 -3.65
CA ALA A 180 4.97 -9.76 -4.18
C ALA A 180 5.04 -11.06 -4.98
N ALA A 181 6.03 -11.21 -5.87
CA ALA A 181 6.19 -12.44 -6.67
C ALA A 181 6.57 -13.66 -5.82
N ALA A 182 7.37 -13.49 -4.76
CA ALA A 182 7.70 -14.57 -3.83
C ALA A 182 6.51 -14.86 -2.90
N GLY A 183 5.78 -13.82 -2.47
CA GLY A 183 4.59 -13.94 -1.64
C GLY A 183 3.49 -14.75 -2.31
N ALA A 184 3.17 -14.45 -3.57
CA ALA A 184 2.16 -15.21 -4.33
C ALA A 184 2.51 -16.70 -4.43
N ARG A 185 3.79 -17.03 -4.73
CA ARG A 185 4.27 -18.42 -4.77
C ARG A 185 4.22 -19.10 -3.41
N ALA A 186 4.64 -18.40 -2.35
CA ALA A 186 4.61 -18.92 -1.00
C ALA A 186 3.18 -19.23 -0.55
N LEU A 187 2.21 -18.35 -0.83
CA LEU A 187 0.79 -18.61 -0.53
C LEU A 187 0.27 -19.85 -1.24
N ALA A 188 0.56 -20.00 -2.54
CA ALA A 188 0.14 -21.18 -3.29
C ALA A 188 0.75 -22.47 -2.71
N ALA A 189 2.03 -22.44 -2.33
CA ALA A 189 2.69 -23.58 -1.71
C ALA A 189 2.11 -23.92 -0.32
N LEU A 190 1.81 -22.91 0.49
CA LEU A 190 1.17 -23.06 1.80
C LEU A 190 -0.23 -23.69 1.68
N GLU A 191 -1.01 -23.26 0.68
CA GLU A 191 -2.32 -23.82 0.40
C GLU A 191 -2.24 -25.29 -0.05
N LEU A 192 -1.31 -25.62 -0.95
CA LEU A 192 -1.05 -27.00 -1.37
C LEU A 192 -0.58 -27.90 -0.22
N ALA A 193 0.19 -27.34 0.71
CA ALA A 193 0.64 -28.04 1.92
C ALA A 193 -0.47 -28.16 2.99
N GLY A 194 -1.67 -27.62 2.75
CA GLY A 194 -2.79 -27.67 3.69
C GLY A 194 -2.60 -26.78 4.93
N VAL A 195 -1.67 -25.80 4.88
CA VAL A 195 -1.44 -24.88 5.98
C VAL A 195 -2.63 -23.93 6.08
N ARG A 196 -3.29 -23.93 7.24
CA ARG A 196 -4.37 -22.98 7.52
C ARG A 196 -3.77 -21.58 7.69
N LEU A 197 -3.89 -20.74 6.66
CA LEU A 197 -3.47 -19.33 6.78
C LEU A 197 -4.55 -18.46 7.44
N GLY A 198 -4.13 -17.30 7.93
CA GLY A 198 -5.01 -16.21 8.37
C GLY A 198 -5.26 -15.20 7.26
N PRO A 199 -5.66 -13.95 7.60
CA PRO A 199 -5.69 -12.85 6.66
C PRO A 199 -4.31 -12.55 6.07
N VAL A 200 -4.30 -12.15 4.80
CA VAL A 200 -3.09 -11.75 4.08
C VAL A 200 -3.35 -10.43 3.37
N VAL A 201 -2.51 -9.45 3.67
CA VAL A 201 -2.53 -8.15 3.00
C VAL A 201 -1.54 -8.19 1.84
N ALA A 202 -1.93 -7.69 0.67
CA ALA A 202 -1.05 -7.53 -0.48
C ALA A 202 -0.99 -6.07 -0.92
N THR A 203 0.23 -5.63 -1.23
CA THR A 203 0.51 -4.46 -2.06
C THR A 203 1.19 -4.92 -3.36
N PRO A 204 1.29 -4.06 -4.39
CA PRO A 204 2.12 -4.35 -5.55
C PRO A 204 3.57 -4.73 -5.21
N ALA A 205 4.12 -4.20 -4.12
CA ALA A 205 5.49 -4.47 -3.70
C ALA A 205 5.63 -5.72 -2.83
N ARG A 206 4.71 -5.97 -1.89
CA ARG A 206 4.87 -6.99 -0.85
C ARG A 206 3.57 -7.63 -0.41
N TYR A 207 3.67 -8.89 0.01
CA TYR A 207 2.59 -9.62 0.69
C TYR A 207 2.95 -9.74 2.16
N PHE A 208 1.96 -9.57 3.04
CA PHE A 208 2.08 -9.61 4.48
C PHE A 208 1.13 -10.69 5.01
N VAL A 209 1.69 -11.81 5.42
CA VAL A 209 0.95 -12.88 6.10
C VAL A 209 0.83 -12.50 7.56
N LEU A 210 -0.40 -12.29 8.04
CA LEU A 210 -0.63 -11.97 9.45
C LEU A 210 -0.43 -13.23 10.31
N VAL A 211 0.32 -13.08 11.39
CA VAL A 211 0.68 -14.15 12.33
C VAL A 211 0.39 -13.72 13.76
N ALA A 212 0.33 -14.70 14.67
CA ALA A 212 0.24 -14.44 16.10
C ALA A 212 1.44 -13.61 16.58
N PRO A 213 1.27 -12.81 17.66
CA PRO A 213 2.38 -12.09 18.28
C PRO A 213 3.52 -13.03 18.68
N TYR A 214 4.76 -12.59 18.47
CA TYR A 214 5.98 -13.31 18.85
C TYR A 214 6.99 -12.35 19.46
N SER A 215 7.91 -12.87 20.28
CA SER A 215 9.03 -12.12 20.83
C SER A 215 10.27 -12.23 19.93
N MET A 216 11.21 -11.30 20.08
CA MET A 216 12.45 -11.30 19.30
C MET A 216 13.35 -12.49 19.66
N GLU A 217 13.33 -12.93 20.92
CA GLU A 217 14.04 -14.12 21.38
C GLU A 217 13.52 -15.37 20.69
N ARG A 218 12.19 -15.57 20.71
CA ARG A 218 11.52 -16.70 20.05
C ARG A 218 11.77 -16.70 18.54
N LEU A 219 11.71 -15.54 17.90
CA LEU A 219 12.04 -15.42 16.48
C LEU A 219 13.52 -15.74 16.23
N GLY A 220 14.43 -15.27 17.08
CA GLY A 220 15.86 -15.56 16.97
C GLY A 220 16.17 -17.05 17.03
N GLU A 221 15.57 -17.77 17.98
CA GLU A 221 15.68 -19.23 18.11
C GLU A 221 15.15 -19.95 16.86
N LEU A 222 13.98 -19.56 16.37
CA LEU A 222 13.38 -20.13 15.16
C LEU A 222 14.30 -19.97 13.95
N LEU A 223 14.85 -18.77 13.73
CA LEU A 223 15.70 -18.50 12.58
C LEU A 223 17.07 -19.15 12.70
N TYR A 224 17.62 -19.27 13.92
CA TYR A 224 18.87 -19.96 14.17
C TYR A 224 18.77 -21.46 13.86
N ALA A 225 17.60 -22.06 14.09
CA ALA A 225 17.34 -23.47 13.76
C ALA A 225 17.18 -23.74 12.25
N LYS A 226 17.22 -22.72 11.39
CA LYS A 226 17.10 -22.88 9.93
C LYS A 226 18.46 -22.82 9.26
N ASP A 227 18.72 -23.80 8.39
CA ASP A 227 19.93 -23.84 7.56
C ASP A 227 20.07 -22.62 6.66
N ARG A 228 18.94 -22.13 6.13
CA ARG A 228 18.89 -20.92 5.30
C ARG A 228 17.55 -20.22 5.41
N VAL A 229 17.58 -18.91 5.62
CA VAL A 229 16.40 -18.04 5.58
C VAL A 229 16.55 -17.08 4.38
N PRO A 230 15.54 -16.96 3.50
CA PRO A 230 15.60 -16.01 2.40
C PRO A 230 15.79 -14.57 2.88
N GLY A 231 16.85 -13.90 2.40
CA GLY A 231 17.18 -12.52 2.80
C GLY A 231 16.13 -11.47 2.39
N SER A 232 15.15 -11.84 1.58
CA SER A 232 14.01 -10.97 1.19
C SER A 232 12.85 -11.02 2.18
N LEU A 233 12.85 -11.99 3.11
CA LEU A 233 11.86 -12.11 4.19
C LEU A 233 12.02 -10.94 5.16
N ARG A 234 10.90 -10.40 5.64
CA ARG A 234 10.87 -9.34 6.65
C ARG A 234 9.88 -9.70 7.74
N PHE A 235 10.21 -9.33 8.96
CA PHE A 235 9.47 -9.64 10.17
C PHE A 235 8.96 -8.35 10.78
N HIS A 236 7.66 -8.30 11.06
CA HIS A 236 6.95 -7.14 11.62
C HIS A 236 6.41 -7.55 12.99
N GLY A 237 7.29 -7.47 13.99
CA GLY A 237 7.02 -7.80 15.38
C GLY A 237 6.50 -6.60 16.17
N ASP A 238 6.77 -6.59 17.47
CA ASP A 238 6.53 -5.40 18.30
C ASP A 238 7.33 -4.18 17.79
N GLY A 239 6.70 -3.00 17.79
CA GLY A 239 7.27 -1.79 17.21
C GLY A 239 7.30 -1.74 15.67
N GLY A 240 6.71 -2.73 15.00
CA GLY A 240 6.51 -2.73 13.55
C GLY A 240 5.18 -2.10 13.12
N TYR A 241 4.99 -1.99 11.80
CA TYR A 241 3.71 -1.58 11.22
C TYR A 241 3.54 -2.08 9.79
N LEU A 242 2.29 -2.10 9.33
CA LEU A 242 1.95 -2.38 7.94
C LEU A 242 0.65 -1.67 7.51
N PRO A 243 0.49 -1.33 6.22
CA PRO A 243 -0.75 -0.75 5.72
C PRO A 243 -1.88 -1.79 5.70
N LEU A 244 -3.08 -1.38 6.10
CA LEU A 244 -4.29 -2.20 6.04
C LEU A 244 -5.17 -1.81 4.85
N PRO A 245 -5.89 -2.77 4.23
CA PRO A 245 -6.84 -2.45 3.17
C PRO A 245 -8.01 -1.55 3.64
N PRO A 246 -8.57 -0.69 2.77
CA PRO A 246 -8.25 -0.49 1.36
C PRO A 246 -7.26 0.69 1.12
N SER A 247 -6.27 0.87 2.00
CA SER A 247 -5.40 2.05 1.97
C SER A 247 -4.56 2.18 0.70
N GLU A 248 -4.42 3.40 0.20
CA GLU A 248 -3.55 3.74 -0.93
C GLU A 248 -2.24 4.35 -0.45
N THR A 249 -1.11 3.73 -0.77
CA THR A 249 0.23 4.23 -0.41
C THR A 249 1.06 4.51 -1.66
N GLY A 250 2.26 5.06 -1.51
CA GLY A 250 3.19 5.18 -2.63
C GLY A 250 3.72 3.85 -3.16
N GLN A 251 3.52 2.76 -2.41
CA GLN A 251 3.77 1.39 -2.87
C GLN A 251 2.54 0.77 -3.57
N GLY A 252 1.49 1.57 -3.79
CA GLY A 252 0.20 1.17 -4.34
C GLY A 252 -0.83 0.79 -3.28
N GLN A 253 -1.96 0.25 -3.76
CA GLN A 253 -3.10 -0.13 -2.93
C GLN A 253 -2.80 -1.35 -2.06
N ALA A 254 -3.07 -1.24 -0.77
CA ALA A 254 -3.20 -2.37 0.13
C ALA A 254 -4.57 -3.03 -0.06
N ARG A 255 -4.59 -4.32 -0.38
CA ARG A 255 -5.80 -5.13 -0.54
C ARG A 255 -5.72 -6.41 0.28
N TRP A 256 -6.86 -7.01 0.57
CA TRP A 256 -6.90 -8.38 1.05
C TRP A 256 -6.60 -9.31 -0.11
N GLU A 257 -5.45 -9.99 -0.07
CA GLU A 257 -5.21 -11.16 -0.92
C GLU A 257 -6.02 -12.34 -0.38
N ARG A 258 -6.03 -12.46 0.96
CA ARG A 258 -6.96 -13.30 1.68
C ARG A 258 -7.60 -12.52 2.81
N GLY A 259 -8.92 -12.37 2.74
CA GLY A 259 -9.68 -11.66 3.77
C GLY A 259 -9.87 -12.48 5.05
N PRO A 260 -10.20 -11.82 6.16
CA PRO A 260 -10.66 -12.51 7.37
C PRO A 260 -11.95 -13.30 7.11
N LEU A 261 -12.18 -14.35 7.89
CA LEU A 261 -13.42 -15.12 7.81
C LEU A 261 -14.62 -14.25 8.25
N PRO A 262 -15.73 -14.25 7.50
CA PRO A 262 -16.91 -13.48 7.85
C PRO A 262 -17.41 -13.77 9.27
N GLY A 263 -17.81 -12.73 10.01
CA GLY A 263 -18.39 -12.86 11.34
C GLY A 263 -17.41 -13.10 12.49
N SER A 264 -16.09 -13.09 12.23
CA SER A 264 -15.08 -13.22 13.28
C SER A 264 -14.96 -11.90 14.05
N ALA A 265 -15.14 -11.95 15.38
CA ALA A 265 -14.88 -10.80 16.25
C ALA A 265 -13.37 -10.46 16.26
N ALA A 266 -12.49 -11.46 16.17
CA ALA A 266 -11.07 -11.26 15.91
C ALA A 266 -10.63 -12.25 14.83
N PRO A 267 -9.97 -11.81 13.75
CA PRO A 267 -9.46 -12.73 12.74
C PRO A 267 -8.44 -13.70 13.35
N TRP A 268 -8.67 -15.00 13.16
CA TRP A 268 -7.68 -16.00 13.54
C TRP A 268 -6.42 -15.87 12.68
N VAL A 269 -5.26 -15.97 13.33
CA VAL A 269 -3.93 -15.95 12.69
C VAL A 269 -3.10 -17.15 13.16
N PRO A 270 -2.27 -17.75 12.27
CA PRO A 270 -1.36 -18.84 12.63
C PRO A 270 -0.17 -18.34 13.46
N ASP A 271 0.51 -19.25 14.16
CA ASP A 271 1.81 -18.98 14.76
C ASP A 271 2.89 -18.68 13.71
N VAL A 272 3.92 -17.93 14.11
CA VAL A 272 5.00 -17.50 13.20
C VAL A 272 5.81 -18.68 12.67
N GLU A 273 6.03 -19.72 13.49
CA GLU A 273 6.76 -20.93 13.14
C GLU A 273 6.11 -21.65 11.97
N VAL A 274 4.78 -21.85 12.04
CA VAL A 274 4.02 -22.54 11.00
C VAL A 274 4.17 -21.85 9.65
N VAL A 275 4.19 -20.51 9.65
CA VAL A 275 4.34 -19.73 8.42
C VAL A 275 5.79 -19.73 7.94
N VAL A 276 6.75 -19.46 8.83
CA VAL A 276 8.16 -19.38 8.45
C VAL A 276 8.68 -20.72 7.95
N ASP A 277 8.36 -21.82 8.63
CA ASP A 277 8.77 -23.16 8.23
C ASP A 277 8.30 -23.47 6.82
N ALA A 278 7.00 -23.33 6.59
CA ALA A 278 6.43 -23.67 5.30
C ALA A 278 6.81 -22.67 4.19
N VAL A 279 7.07 -21.40 4.50
CA VAL A 279 7.62 -20.43 3.53
C VAL A 279 9.07 -20.77 3.17
N VAL A 280 9.91 -21.09 4.16
CA VAL A 280 11.31 -21.46 3.94
C VAL A 280 11.37 -22.75 3.13
N ASP A 281 10.61 -23.76 3.49
CA ASP A 281 10.52 -25.02 2.74
C ASP A 281 10.05 -24.76 1.31
N ALA A 282 8.97 -24.00 1.12
CA ALA A 282 8.46 -23.66 -0.20
C ALA A 282 9.48 -22.91 -1.05
N LEU A 283 10.24 -21.97 -0.49
CA LEU A 283 11.21 -21.15 -1.24
C LEU A 283 12.55 -21.85 -1.47
N THR A 284 12.94 -22.77 -0.59
CA THR A 284 14.19 -23.56 -0.74
C THR A 284 14.00 -24.78 -1.63
N HIS A 285 12.88 -25.49 -1.51
CA HIS A 285 12.61 -26.72 -2.28
C HIS A 285 12.17 -26.43 -3.72
N THR A 286 11.69 -25.22 -4.01
CA THR A 286 11.30 -24.84 -5.38
C THR A 286 12.49 -24.46 -6.27
N GLY A 287 13.74 -24.56 -5.81
CA GLY A 287 14.91 -24.31 -6.65
C GLY A 287 14.95 -22.89 -7.23
N VAL A 288 14.29 -21.92 -6.61
CA VAL A 288 14.26 -20.53 -7.06
C VAL A 288 15.18 -19.70 -6.19
N SER A 289 16.46 -19.62 -6.59
CA SER A 289 17.27 -18.45 -6.26
C SER A 289 16.49 -17.21 -6.73
N ALA A 290 15.98 -16.41 -5.79
CA ALA A 290 15.61 -15.05 -6.14
C ALA A 290 16.89 -14.36 -6.66
N PRO A 291 16.87 -13.62 -7.78
CA PRO A 291 18.01 -12.80 -8.12
C PRO A 291 18.16 -11.76 -7.02
N GLU A 292 19.30 -11.80 -6.34
CA GLU A 292 19.72 -10.73 -5.45
C GLU A 292 19.97 -9.50 -6.34
N PHE A 293 19.11 -8.49 -6.17
CA PHE A 293 19.33 -7.13 -6.67
C PHE A 293 19.23 -6.18 -5.48
#